data_AF-A0A5C7VNC9-F1
#
_entry.id   AF-A0A5C7VNC9-F1
#
_cell.length_a   1.000
_cell.length_b   1.000
_cell.length_c   1.000
_cell.angle_alpha   90.00
_cell.angle_beta   90.00
_cell.angle_gamma   90.00
#
_symmetry.space_group_name_H-M   'P 1'
#
loop_
_entity.id
_entity.type
_entity.pdbx_description
1 polymer ?
#
loop_
_entity_poly.entity_id
_entity_poly.type
_entity_poly.pdbx_seq_one_letter_code
_entity_poly.pdbx_strand_id
1 'polypeptide(L)'
;MSDTAAPSTFKPKKSVALSGTAAGNTALCTVGRTGNDLASRGYDILDLATSSEFEEIAHLLVHGKLPNRAELAAYKATLKSLRGLPAAVKVALEQLPPSTHPM
;
A
#
# COMPACT_ATOMS: atom_id res chain seq x y z
N MET A 1 -18.26 34.12 3.39
CA MET A 1 -18.38 33.72 4.80
C MET A 1 -17.43 32.56 4.99
N SER A 2 -16.40 32.76 5.81
CA SER A 2 -15.28 31.85 5.99
C SER A 2 -15.67 30.74 6.95
N ASP A 3 -15.72 29.50 6.47
CA ASP A 3 -15.94 28.33 7.31
C ASP A 3 -14.58 27.77 7.74
N THR A 4 -14.12 28.20 8.91
CA THR A 4 -12.88 27.72 9.52
C THR A 4 -13.15 26.35 10.12
N ALA A 5 -12.80 25.29 9.38
CA ALA A 5 -12.87 23.92 9.88
C ALA A 5 -12.00 23.77 11.15
N ALA A 6 -12.64 23.42 12.27
CA ALA A 6 -11.98 23.20 13.55
C ALA A 6 -10.97 22.04 13.48
N PRO A 7 -9.81 22.12 14.17
CA PRO A 7 -8.84 21.05 14.19
C PRO A 7 -9.41 19.83 14.94
N SER A 8 -9.58 18.73 14.22
CA SER A 8 -9.83 17.40 14.79
C SER A 8 -8.71 17.06 15.78
N THR A 9 -9.06 17.00 17.08
CA THR A 9 -8.10 16.62 18.12
C THR A 9 -8.06 15.10 18.21
N PHE A 10 -6.99 14.53 17.64
CA PHE A 10 -6.66 13.11 17.81
C PHE A 10 -6.53 12.82 19.31
N LYS A 11 -7.45 12.03 19.86
CA LYS A 11 -7.42 11.62 21.27
C LYS A 11 -6.54 10.37 21.38
N PRO A 12 -5.30 10.47 21.90
CA PRO A 12 -4.44 9.30 21.99
C PRO A 12 -5.06 8.26 22.92
N LYS A 13 -5.26 7.04 22.41
CA LYS A 13 -5.61 5.89 23.26
C LYS A 13 -4.39 5.55 24.11
N LYS A 14 -4.58 5.35 25.42
CA LYS A 14 -3.55 4.77 26.30
C LYS A 14 -3.31 3.33 25.87
N SER A 15 -2.36 3.10 24.96
CA SER A 15 -1.57 1.85 24.90
C SER A 15 -0.61 1.84 23.70
N VAL A 16 0.55 1.22 23.92
CA VAL A 16 1.64 0.85 23.00
C VAL A 16 2.68 1.95 22.71
N ALA A 17 3.95 1.55 22.72
CA ALA A 17 5.16 2.37 22.85
C ALA A 17 5.24 3.62 21.94
N LEU A 18 4.67 3.57 20.73
CA LEU A 18 4.76 4.65 19.74
C LEU A 18 3.43 5.39 19.51
N SER A 19 2.42 5.20 20.36
CA SER A 19 1.14 5.89 20.24
C SER A 19 1.31 7.41 20.33
N GLY A 20 0.85 8.13 19.30
CA GLY A 20 0.99 9.58 19.18
C GLY A 20 2.37 10.07 18.74
N THR A 21 3.32 9.16 18.50
CA THR A 21 4.69 9.52 18.06
C THR A 21 4.82 9.37 16.55
N ALA A 22 5.15 10.47 15.87
CA ALA A 22 5.53 10.41 14.47
C ALA A 22 6.91 9.75 14.32
N ALA A 23 6.96 8.57 13.71
CA ALA A 23 8.22 7.84 13.46
C ALA A 23 8.99 8.36 12.22
N GLY A 24 8.31 9.07 11.33
CA GLY A 24 8.90 9.63 10.12
C GLY A 24 7.84 10.25 9.20
N ASN A 25 8.29 10.77 8.07
CA ASN A 25 7.44 11.39 7.07
C ASN A 25 7.18 10.42 5.91
N THR A 26 5.93 10.35 5.44
CA THR A 26 5.56 9.55 4.28
C THR A 26 4.57 10.29 3.41
N ALA A 27 4.68 10.08 2.10
CA ALA A 27 3.72 10.53 1.10
C ALA A 27 2.85 9.37 0.59
N LEU A 28 2.92 8.18 1.20
CA LEU A 28 2.26 6.97 0.70
C LEU A 28 0.76 6.95 1.02
N CYS A 29 0.39 6.93 2.30
CA CYS A 29 -1.00 6.79 2.69
C CYS A 29 -1.37 7.78 3.81
N THR A 30 -2.60 8.29 3.76
CA THR A 30 -3.24 9.00 4.86
C THR A 30 -4.37 8.14 5.39
N VAL A 31 -4.44 7.95 6.71
CA VAL A 31 -5.47 7.13 7.36
C VAL A 31 -6.14 7.94 8.45
N GLY A 32 -7.47 7.98 8.45
CA GLY A 32 -8.28 8.52 9.54
C GLY A 32 -8.13 10.02 9.77
N ARG A 33 -7.89 10.83 8.72
CA ARG A 33 -7.84 12.29 8.84
C ARG A 33 -9.21 12.85 9.24
N THR A 34 -10.29 12.31 8.70
CA THR A 34 -11.69 12.67 9.03
C THR A 34 -12.42 11.60 9.85
N GLY A 35 -11.81 10.43 10.03
CA GLY A 35 -12.20 9.42 11.03
C GLY A 35 -12.36 8.01 10.46
N ASN A 36 -12.70 7.87 9.18
CA ASN A 36 -12.83 6.57 8.50
C ASN A 36 -12.35 6.60 7.04
N ASP A 37 -11.51 7.58 6.71
CA ASP A 37 -10.94 7.79 5.39
C ASP A 37 -9.59 7.09 5.24
N LEU A 38 -9.33 6.55 4.06
CA LEU A 38 -8.05 6.00 3.67
C LEU A 38 -7.75 6.50 2.26
N ALA A 39 -6.63 7.22 2.13
CA ALA A 39 -6.17 7.71 0.85
C ALA A 39 -4.76 7.19 0.55
N SER A 40 -4.54 6.70 -0.67
CA SER A 40 -3.22 6.28 -1.18
C SER A 40 -2.73 7.30 -2.19
N ARG A 41 -1.59 7.95 -1.93
CA ARG A 41 -1.00 9.04 -2.73
C ARG A 41 -1.99 10.19 -3.04
N GLY A 42 -2.98 10.38 -2.16
CA GLY A 42 -4.03 11.40 -2.31
C GLY A 42 -5.32 10.93 -3.00
N TYR A 43 -5.37 9.69 -3.49
CA TYR A 43 -6.57 9.09 -4.06
C TYR A 43 -7.37 8.33 -3.00
N ASP A 44 -8.69 8.48 -3.00
CA ASP A 44 -9.58 7.74 -2.10
C ASP A 44 -9.52 6.24 -2.38
N ILE A 45 -9.47 5.42 -1.34
CA ILE A 45 -9.36 3.96 -1.49
C ILE A 45 -10.57 3.35 -2.19
N LEU A 46 -11.77 3.92 -2.01
CA LEU A 46 -13.01 3.42 -2.62
C LEU A 46 -12.99 3.68 -4.13
N ASP A 47 -12.48 4.84 -4.54
CA ASP A 47 -12.29 5.17 -5.95
C ASP A 47 -11.29 4.21 -6.60
N LEU A 48 -10.13 3.99 -5.95
CA LEU A 48 -9.11 3.06 -6.44
C LEU A 48 -9.64 1.63 -6.53
N ALA A 49 -10.38 1.16 -5.53
CA ALA A 49 -10.92 -0.20 -5.49
C ALA A 49 -11.95 -0.46 -6.60
N THR A 50 -12.65 0.59 -7.07
CA THR A 50 -13.68 0.47 -8.09
C THR A 50 -13.13 0.68 -9.51
N SER A 51 -12.10 1.52 -9.65
CA SER A 51 -11.65 2.02 -10.97
C SER A 51 -10.26 1.54 -11.40
N SER A 52 -9.46 0.97 -10.50
CA SER A 52 -8.06 0.64 -10.74
C SER A 52 -7.76 -0.84 -10.53
N GLU A 53 -6.82 -1.36 -11.30
CA GLU A 53 -6.28 -2.71 -11.10
C GLU A 53 -5.14 -2.73 -10.07
N PHE A 54 -4.82 -3.92 -9.56
CA PHE A 54 -3.75 -4.10 -8.58
C PHE A 54 -2.40 -3.54 -9.08
N GLU A 55 -2.03 -3.81 -10.33
CA GLU A 55 -0.78 -3.32 -10.90
C GLU A 55 -0.74 -1.79 -11.05
N GLU A 56 -1.87 -1.13 -11.27
CA GLU A 56 -1.94 0.35 -11.32
C GLU A 56 -1.67 0.95 -9.94
N ILE A 57 -2.27 0.37 -8.89
CA ILE A 57 -2.05 0.77 -7.50
C ILE A 57 -0.60 0.48 -7.08
N ALA A 58 -0.06 -0.68 -7.44
CA ALA A 58 1.34 -1.01 -7.18
C ALA A 58 2.29 0.00 -7.84
N HIS A 59 2.02 0.35 -9.11
CA HIS A 59 2.79 1.37 -9.82
C HIS A 59 2.67 2.74 -9.14
N LEU A 60 1.46 3.15 -8.73
CA LEU A 60 1.22 4.40 -7.99
C LEU A 60 2.02 4.47 -6.68
N LEU A 61 2.08 3.39 -5.91
CA LEU A 61 2.79 3.37 -4.64
C LEU A 61 4.32 3.46 -4.84
N VAL A 62 4.86 2.70 -5.78
CA VAL A 62 6.30 2.64 -6.08
C VAL A 62 6.80 3.89 -6.80
N HIS A 63 6.08 4.35 -7.84
CA HIS A 63 6.53 5.43 -8.71
C HIS A 63 5.86 6.79 -8.43
N GLY A 64 4.86 6.84 -7.55
CA GLY A 64 4.20 8.07 -7.12
C GLY A 64 3.18 8.64 -8.11
N LYS A 65 2.91 7.97 -9.23
CA LYS A 65 1.90 8.37 -10.22
C LYS A 65 1.15 7.17 -10.79
N LEU A 66 -0.11 7.39 -11.17
CA LEU A 66 -0.86 6.41 -11.96
C LEU A 66 -0.20 6.24 -13.33
N PRO A 67 -0.03 5.00 -13.81
CA PRO A 67 0.55 4.75 -15.11
C PRO A 67 -0.43 5.13 -16.23
N ASN A 68 0.09 5.56 -17.38
CA ASN A 68 -0.71 5.53 -18.61
C ASN A 68 -0.83 4.09 -19.15
N ARG A 69 -1.65 3.88 -20.19
CA ARG A 69 -1.89 2.54 -20.76
C ARG A 69 -0.61 1.82 -21.23
N ALA A 70 0.33 2.54 -21.82
CA ALA A 70 1.59 1.97 -22.29
C ALA A 70 2.52 1.61 -21.12
N GLU A 71 2.61 2.50 -20.13
CA GLU A 71 3.36 2.25 -18.89
C GLU A 71 2.81 1.04 -18.14
N LEU A 72 1.47 0.92 -18.03
CA LEU A 72 0.82 -0.21 -17.37
C LEU A 72 1.10 -1.54 -18.10
N ALA A 73 1.02 -1.53 -19.43
CA ALA A 73 1.32 -2.72 -20.23
C ALA A 73 2.78 -3.17 -20.05
N ALA A 74 3.73 -2.23 -20.09
CA ALA A 74 5.15 -2.51 -19.87
C ALA A 74 5.42 -3.00 -18.43
N TYR A 75 4.76 -2.38 -17.44
CA TYR A 75 4.87 -2.78 -16.04
C TYR A 75 4.35 -4.20 -15.82
N LYS A 76 3.17 -4.54 -16.35
CA LYS A 76 2.61 -5.90 -16.31
C LYS A 76 3.52 -6.91 -17.00
N ALA A 77 4.09 -6.58 -18.16
CA ALA A 77 5.02 -7.47 -18.86
C ALA A 77 6.29 -7.74 -18.02
N THR A 78 6.85 -6.70 -17.42
CA THR A 78 8.01 -6.80 -16.53
C THR A 78 7.68 -7.67 -15.32
N LEU A 79 6.59 -7.39 -14.61
CA LEU A 79 6.16 -8.19 -13.46
C LEU A 79 5.97 -9.67 -13.83
N LYS A 80 5.36 -9.97 -14.98
CA LYS A 80 5.19 -11.35 -15.45
C LYS A 80 6.53 -12.05 -15.68
N SER A 81 7.51 -11.37 -16.27
CA SER A 81 8.84 -11.94 -16.51
C SER A 81 9.60 -12.27 -15.23
N LEU A 82 9.31 -11.56 -14.13
CA LEU A 82 9.96 -11.72 -12.83
C LEU A 82 9.27 -12.72 -11.89
N ARG A 83 8.21 -13.41 -12.32
CA ARG A 83 7.49 -14.41 -11.50
C ARG A 83 8.25 -15.73 -11.29
N GLY A 84 9.34 -15.94 -12.03
CA GLY A 84 10.15 -17.14 -11.92
C GLY A 84 10.84 -17.25 -10.56
N LEU A 85 10.70 -18.42 -9.92
CA LEU A 85 11.41 -18.74 -8.68
C LEU A 85 12.79 -19.35 -9.00
N PRO A 86 13.90 -18.83 -8.43
CA PRO A 86 15.23 -19.42 -8.57
C PRO A 86 15.26 -20.88 -8.09
N ALA A 87 16.09 -21.72 -8.72
CA ALA A 87 16.16 -23.15 -8.41
C ALA A 87 16.51 -23.42 -6.93
N ALA A 88 17.45 -22.64 -6.37
CA ALA A 88 17.82 -22.76 -4.95
C ALA A 88 16.65 -22.50 -4.00
N VAL A 89 15.74 -21.57 -4.34
CA VAL A 89 14.54 -21.28 -3.53
C VAL A 89 13.56 -22.44 -3.60
N LYS A 90 13.38 -23.06 -4.78
CA LYS A 90 12.51 -24.24 -4.92
C LYS A 90 13.00 -25.41 -4.07
N VAL A 91 14.29 -25.72 -4.15
CA VAL A 91 14.90 -26.78 -3.32
C VAL A 91 14.69 -26.48 -1.84
N ALA A 92 14.93 -25.24 -1.39
CA ALA A 92 14.71 -24.88 0.01
C ALA A 92 13.25 -25.09 0.45
N LEU A 93 12.27 -24.72 -0.38
CA LEU A 93 10.86 -24.93 -0.08
C LEU A 93 10.47 -26.42 -0.05
N GLU A 94 11.06 -27.24 -0.91
CA GLU A 94 10.83 -28.70 -0.96
C GLU A 94 11.44 -29.45 0.23
N GLN A 95 12.43 -28.88 0.92
CA GLN A 95 13.01 -29.45 2.14
C GLN A 95 12.17 -29.16 3.39
N LEU A 96 11.20 -28.25 3.32
CA LEU A 96 10.31 -27.97 4.44
C LEU A 96 9.31 -29.12 4.63
N PRO A 97 8.99 -29.50 5.87
CA PRO A 97 7.84 -30.37 6.14
C PRO A 97 6.57 -29.84 5.45
N PRO A 98 5.71 -30.70 4.87
CA PRO A 98 4.46 -30.25 4.25
C PRO A 98 3.49 -29.55 5.21
N SER A 99 3.68 -29.74 6.53
CA SER A 99 2.91 -29.10 7.60
C SER A 99 3.52 -27.79 8.11
N THR A 100 4.63 -27.34 7.51
CA THR A 100 5.24 -26.05 7.85
C THR A 100 4.22 -24.95 7.65
N HIS A 101 4.12 -24.06 8.64
CA HIS A 101 3.23 -22.91 8.54
C HIS A 101 3.64 -22.03 7.35
N PRO A 102 2.72 -21.50 6.52
CA PRO A 102 3.07 -20.72 5.32
C PRO A 102 3.85 -19.42 5.56
N MET A 103 3.80 -18.90 6.78
CA MET A 103 4.61 -17.77 7.28
C MET A 103 5.67 -18.30 8.22
#